data_AF-A0A2K8XIU3-F1
#
_entry.id   AF-A0A2K8XIU3-F1
#
_cell.length_a   1.000
_cell.length_b   1.000
_cell.length_c   1.000
_cell.angle_alpha   90.00
_cell.angle_beta   90.00
_cell.angle_gamma   90.00
#
_symmetry.space_group_name_H-M   'P 1'
#
loop_
_entity.id
_entity.type
_entity.pdbx_description
1 polymer ?
#
loop_
_entity_poly.entity_id
_entity_poly.type
_entity_poly.pdbx_seq_one_letter_code
_entity_poly.pdbx_strand_id
1 'polypeptide(L)'
;MKHLVVLAVIILSIPFSGNAQNKKKQDQKAIKDMCGCYEVSFNFAETFEYSKDSTYVPSKTKTDKGLEWVQLVEDDRNKIALQHLLIVGSKEKPYIVKHWRQDWEFENTNLYEFDHDNKWTFVSLPIKEVKGQWTQKVFQVDDSPRYEGSATWVHVDGKSYWESTTAAPLPRREYTKRSDYNVTLRTNRHEIVANGWIHDQDNDKVIRDDVKEDVVLAQEKGHNTYVKVEDSECVAAQDYWKNNEGKWVLVRTKWDEVFARNKDLTLEEKVDNKVLFKYLFDKEKYKTSEEINPLIESFVKK
;
A
#
# COMPACT_ATOMS: atom_id res chain seq x y z
N MET A 1 15.55 73.07 -9.17
CA MET A 1 15.89 71.94 -8.27
C MET A 1 14.75 70.93 -8.29
N LYS A 2 15.12 69.64 -8.27
CA LYS A 2 14.29 68.43 -8.12
C LYS A 2 13.79 67.78 -9.42
N HIS A 3 14.69 67.01 -10.04
CA HIS A 3 14.30 65.87 -10.88
C HIS A 3 13.92 64.72 -9.94
N LEU A 4 12.67 64.27 -10.01
CA LEU A 4 12.21 63.06 -9.35
C LEU A 4 12.51 61.88 -10.27
N VAL A 5 13.45 61.01 -9.89
CA VAL A 5 13.69 59.73 -10.55
C VAL A 5 12.79 58.71 -9.88
N VAL A 6 11.76 58.25 -10.59
CA VAL A 6 10.92 57.12 -10.16
C VAL A 6 11.64 55.84 -10.55
N LEU A 7 12.19 55.14 -9.56
CA LEU A 7 12.84 53.84 -9.74
C LEU A 7 11.75 52.77 -9.81
N ALA A 8 11.49 52.24 -11.01
CA ALA A 8 10.60 51.10 -11.21
C ALA A 8 11.31 49.82 -10.73
N VAL A 9 10.84 49.25 -9.61
CA VAL A 9 11.29 47.94 -9.13
C VAL A 9 10.59 46.86 -9.96
N ILE A 10 11.32 46.27 -10.92
CA ILE A 10 10.89 45.07 -11.63
C ILE A 10 11.11 43.88 -10.69
N ILE A 11 10.03 43.40 -10.07
CA ILE A 11 10.04 42.13 -9.35
C ILE A 11 10.13 41.02 -10.41
N LEU A 12 11.32 40.44 -10.58
CA LEU A 12 11.48 39.20 -11.34
C LEU A 12 10.74 38.07 -10.61
N SER A 13 9.56 37.73 -11.10
CA SER A 13 8.85 36.51 -10.74
C SER A 13 9.63 35.31 -11.26
N ILE A 14 10.48 34.72 -10.42
CA ILE A 14 11.17 33.46 -10.73
C ILE A 14 10.09 32.38 -10.91
N PRO A 15 10.04 31.65 -12.04
CA PRO A 15 9.02 30.65 -12.30
C PRO A 15 9.23 29.43 -11.40
N PHE A 16 8.43 29.33 -10.33
CA PHE A 16 8.38 28.18 -9.41
C PHE A 16 7.99 26.85 -10.09
N SER A 17 7.36 26.90 -11.27
CA SER A 17 6.80 25.72 -11.95
C SER A 17 7.84 24.71 -12.46
N GLY A 18 9.08 25.14 -12.74
CA GLY A 18 10.13 24.23 -13.23
C GLY A 18 10.60 23.21 -12.19
N ASN A 19 10.69 23.62 -10.93
CA ASN A 19 11.15 22.76 -9.83
C ASN A 19 10.11 21.68 -9.47
N ALA A 20 8.82 22.01 -9.49
CA ALA A 20 7.75 21.06 -9.17
C ALA A 20 7.63 19.93 -10.22
N GLN A 21 7.76 20.25 -11.51
CA GLN A 21 7.73 19.24 -12.58
C GLN A 21 8.96 18.33 -12.54
N ASN A 22 10.12 18.86 -12.11
CA ASN A 22 11.32 18.05 -11.91
C ASN A 22 11.14 17.10 -10.71
N LYS A 23 10.63 17.60 -9.58
CA LYS A 23 10.34 16.79 -8.39
C LYS A 23 9.39 15.64 -8.71
N LYS A 24 8.27 15.91 -9.38
CA LYS A 24 7.30 14.85 -9.75
C LYS A 24 7.96 13.72 -10.56
N LYS A 25 8.87 14.05 -11.48
CA LYS A 25 9.62 13.03 -12.23
C LYS A 25 10.55 12.21 -11.33
N GLN A 26 11.18 12.83 -10.33
CA GLN A 26 11.98 12.12 -9.33
C GLN A 26 11.10 11.18 -8.49
N ASP A 27 9.91 11.64 -8.08
CA ASP A 27 8.94 10.83 -7.35
C ASP A 27 8.50 9.60 -8.19
N GLN A 28 8.11 9.81 -9.45
CA GLN A 28 7.74 8.72 -10.37
C GLN A 28 8.90 7.74 -10.58
N LYS A 29 10.13 8.24 -10.69
CA LYS A 29 11.31 7.38 -10.80
C LYS A 29 11.49 6.55 -9.54
N ALA A 30 11.43 7.16 -8.35
CA ALA A 30 11.56 6.45 -7.08
C ALA A 30 10.51 5.34 -6.93
N ILE A 31 9.25 5.62 -7.29
CA ILE A 31 8.19 4.60 -7.29
C ILE A 31 8.54 3.45 -8.25
N LYS A 32 8.98 3.75 -9.47
CA LYS A 32 9.32 2.73 -10.48
C LYS A 32 10.61 1.98 -10.18
N ASP A 33 11.53 2.58 -9.43
CA ASP A 33 12.75 1.91 -8.97
C ASP A 33 12.42 0.75 -8.01
N MET A 34 11.21 0.68 -7.44
CA MET A 34 10.73 -0.48 -6.67
C MET A 34 10.38 -1.70 -7.54
N CYS A 35 10.30 -1.57 -8.88
CA CYS A 35 10.03 -2.70 -9.78
C CYS A 35 11.21 -3.67 -9.88
N GLY A 36 10.97 -4.93 -10.28
CA GLY A 36 12.00 -5.94 -10.56
C GLY A 36 12.02 -7.10 -9.56
N CYS A 37 13.08 -7.91 -9.59
CA CYS A 37 13.21 -9.09 -8.72
C CYS A 37 14.02 -8.78 -7.44
N TYR A 38 13.53 -9.27 -6.29
CA TYR A 38 14.12 -9.00 -4.99
C TYR A 38 14.20 -10.23 -4.11
N GLU A 39 15.32 -10.41 -3.43
CA GLU A 39 15.36 -11.14 -2.16
C GLU A 39 14.73 -10.24 -1.09
N VAL A 40 13.57 -10.67 -0.60
CA VAL A 40 12.80 -9.93 0.40
C VAL A 40 13.02 -10.52 1.78
N SER A 41 13.16 -9.66 2.78
CA SER A 41 13.12 -10.05 4.18
C SER A 41 11.96 -9.37 4.90
N PHE A 42 11.35 -10.08 5.85
CA PHE A 42 10.26 -9.58 6.67
C PHE A 42 10.64 -9.69 8.15
N ASN A 43 11.11 -8.59 8.74
CA ASN A 43 11.53 -8.54 10.14
C ASN A 43 10.56 -7.71 10.95
N PHE A 44 9.97 -8.28 11.99
CA PHE A 44 9.05 -7.56 12.87
C PHE A 44 9.36 -7.91 14.32
N ALA A 45 9.46 -6.90 15.18
CA ALA A 45 9.64 -7.08 16.62
C ALA A 45 8.76 -6.08 17.36
N GLU A 46 8.00 -6.56 18.32
CA GLU A 46 7.33 -5.69 19.29
C GLU A 46 8.41 -5.06 20.19
N THR A 47 8.32 -3.75 20.43
CA THR A 47 9.39 -2.95 21.04
C THR A 47 8.98 -2.38 22.40
N PHE A 48 7.87 -1.65 22.46
CA PHE A 48 7.38 -1.03 23.68
C PHE A 48 5.99 -1.57 24.02
N GLU A 49 5.81 -1.99 25.27
CA GLU A 49 4.55 -2.50 25.80
C GLU A 49 3.89 -1.43 26.67
N TYR A 50 2.59 -1.21 26.46
CA TYR A 50 1.77 -0.26 27.23
C TYR A 50 0.56 -0.94 27.91
N SER A 51 0.44 -2.26 27.77
CA SER A 51 -0.63 -3.02 28.40
C SER A 51 -0.58 -2.91 29.92
N LYS A 52 -1.75 -2.79 30.54
CA LYS A 52 -1.91 -2.91 32.01
C LYS A 52 -2.28 -4.34 32.42
N ASP A 53 -2.50 -5.22 31.47
CA ASP A 53 -2.83 -6.61 31.70
C ASP A 53 -1.56 -7.39 32.07
N SER A 54 -1.49 -7.87 33.31
CA SER A 54 -0.37 -8.68 33.81
C SER A 54 -0.15 -10.01 33.06
N THR A 55 -1.12 -10.43 32.26
CA THR A 55 -1.05 -11.65 31.42
C THR A 55 -0.71 -11.35 29.96
N TYR A 56 -0.39 -10.10 29.63
CA TYR A 56 0.01 -9.70 28.29
C TYR A 56 1.21 -10.53 27.80
N VAL A 57 1.11 -10.97 26.54
CA VAL A 57 2.21 -11.67 25.87
C VAL A 57 2.54 -10.91 24.58
N PRO A 58 3.76 -10.35 24.47
CA PRO A 58 4.22 -9.70 23.26
C PRO A 58 4.13 -10.59 22.01
N SER A 59 3.97 -9.96 20.85
CA SER A 59 4.12 -10.71 19.60
C SER A 59 5.53 -11.26 19.47
N LYS A 60 5.62 -12.54 19.07
CA LYS A 60 6.91 -13.16 18.75
C LYS A 60 7.59 -12.40 17.63
N THR A 61 8.91 -12.22 17.77
CA THR A 61 9.74 -11.70 16.68
C THR A 61 9.56 -12.56 15.44
N LYS A 62 9.27 -11.91 14.31
CA LYS A 62 9.21 -12.54 13.00
C LYS A 62 10.50 -12.23 12.26
N THR A 63 11.09 -13.28 11.69
CA THR A 63 12.13 -13.18 10.66
C THR A 63 11.75 -14.17 9.59
N ASP A 64 11.55 -13.66 8.37
CA ASP A 64 11.13 -14.46 7.23
C ASP A 64 11.78 -13.91 5.97
N LYS A 65 11.83 -14.71 4.91
CA LYS A 65 12.42 -14.29 3.64
C LYS A 65 11.74 -14.97 2.46
N GLY A 66 11.85 -14.35 1.30
CA GLY A 66 11.34 -14.90 0.05
C GLY A 66 11.99 -14.25 -1.15
N LEU A 67 11.55 -14.69 -2.32
CA LEU A 67 11.85 -14.01 -3.57
C LEU A 67 10.56 -13.35 -4.06
N GLU A 68 10.61 -12.08 -4.44
CA GLU A 68 9.42 -11.33 -4.86
C GLU A 68 9.68 -10.58 -6.16
N TRP A 69 8.76 -10.74 -7.11
CA TRP A 69 8.73 -9.96 -8.34
C TRP A 69 7.78 -8.78 -8.18
N VAL A 70 8.26 -7.58 -8.41
CA VAL A 70 7.45 -6.36 -8.43
C VAL A 70 7.21 -5.93 -9.87
N GLN A 71 6.03 -6.28 -10.38
CA GLN A 71 5.57 -5.99 -11.74
C GLN A 71 5.01 -4.57 -11.84
N LEU A 72 5.47 -3.81 -12.84
CA LEU A 72 4.81 -2.58 -13.26
C LEU A 72 3.53 -2.93 -14.04
N VAL A 73 2.37 -2.52 -13.52
CA VAL A 73 1.04 -2.84 -14.08
C VAL A 73 0.42 -1.64 -14.80
N GLU A 74 0.69 -0.43 -14.32
CA GLU A 74 0.22 0.83 -14.91
C GLU A 74 1.33 1.88 -14.76
N ASP A 75 1.58 2.68 -15.80
CA ASP A 75 2.59 3.76 -15.80
C ASP A 75 2.02 4.98 -16.53
N ASP A 76 1.14 5.68 -15.84
CA ASP A 76 0.52 6.92 -16.30
C ASP A 76 1.13 8.15 -15.61
N ARG A 77 0.81 9.33 -16.14
CA ARG A 77 1.34 10.61 -15.62
C ARG A 77 0.99 10.86 -14.14
N ASN A 78 -0.16 10.39 -13.70
CA ASN A 78 -0.69 10.63 -12.35
C ASN A 78 -0.97 9.33 -11.58
N LYS A 79 -0.70 8.16 -12.18
CA LYS A 79 -0.98 6.87 -11.57
C LYS A 79 0.09 5.86 -11.94
N ILE A 80 0.63 5.16 -10.95
CA ILE A 80 1.58 4.06 -11.15
C ILE A 80 1.10 2.89 -10.29
N ALA A 81 0.87 1.73 -10.90
CA ALA A 81 0.42 0.53 -10.18
C ALA A 81 1.49 -0.55 -10.20
N LEU A 82 1.80 -1.11 -9.03
CA LEU A 82 2.82 -2.13 -8.84
C LEU A 82 2.19 -3.38 -8.21
N GLN A 83 2.33 -4.52 -8.88
CA GLN A 83 1.89 -5.82 -8.36
C GLN A 83 3.07 -6.60 -7.81
N HIS A 84 2.98 -6.99 -6.54
CA HIS A 84 3.96 -7.85 -5.88
C HIS A 84 3.55 -9.31 -5.99
N LEU A 85 4.45 -10.15 -6.50
CA LEU A 85 4.25 -11.58 -6.69
C LEU A 85 5.32 -12.33 -5.90
N LEU A 86 4.92 -12.90 -4.76
CA LEU A 86 5.80 -13.66 -3.90
C LEU A 86 5.97 -15.07 -4.44
N ILE A 87 7.22 -15.52 -4.54
CA ILE A 87 7.60 -16.86 -4.95
C ILE A 87 7.90 -17.65 -3.68
N VAL A 88 7.14 -18.71 -3.45
CA VAL A 88 7.34 -19.65 -2.32
C VAL A 88 7.60 -21.06 -2.84
N GLY A 89 8.21 -21.91 -2.02
CA GLY A 89 8.63 -23.25 -2.44
C GLY A 89 10.06 -23.27 -2.99
N SER A 90 10.45 -24.38 -3.61
CA SER A 90 11.80 -24.53 -4.20
C SER A 90 11.85 -24.01 -5.64
N LYS A 91 13.06 -23.80 -6.17
CA LYS A 91 13.27 -23.34 -7.55
C LYS A 91 12.68 -24.31 -8.58
N GLU A 92 12.62 -25.60 -8.28
CA GLU A 92 12.05 -26.64 -9.14
C GLU A 92 10.52 -26.74 -9.05
N LYS A 93 9.93 -26.26 -7.94
CA LYS A 93 8.48 -26.29 -7.68
C LYS A 93 8.01 -24.96 -7.09
N PRO A 94 8.15 -23.85 -7.83
CA PRO A 94 7.72 -22.55 -7.35
C PRO A 94 6.18 -22.50 -7.28
N TYR A 95 5.67 -21.88 -6.23
CA TYR A 95 4.28 -21.48 -6.10
C TYR A 95 4.21 -19.97 -6.02
N ILE A 96 3.40 -19.36 -6.89
CA ILE A 96 3.27 -17.91 -6.98
C ILE A 96 2.06 -17.45 -6.19
N VAL A 97 2.31 -16.55 -5.25
CA VAL A 97 1.27 -15.84 -4.50
C VAL A 97 1.18 -14.43 -5.08
N LYS A 98 0.04 -14.04 -5.63
CA LYS A 98 -0.25 -12.62 -5.88
C LYS A 98 -0.41 -11.94 -4.53
N HIS A 99 0.68 -11.37 -4.02
CA HIS A 99 0.86 -11.10 -2.59
C HIS A 99 0.14 -9.82 -2.15
N TRP A 100 0.44 -8.70 -2.80
CA TRP A 100 -0.25 -7.43 -2.57
C TRP A 100 -0.05 -6.51 -3.77
N ARG A 101 -0.89 -5.49 -3.89
CA ARG A 101 -0.76 -4.46 -4.92
C ARG A 101 -0.64 -3.11 -4.26
N GLN A 102 0.15 -2.24 -4.84
CA GLN A 102 0.21 -0.83 -4.48
C GLN A 102 -0.06 0.04 -5.70
N ASP A 103 -1.06 0.90 -5.60
CA ASP A 103 -1.29 1.95 -6.58
C ASP A 103 -0.82 3.27 -5.97
N TRP A 104 -0.14 4.07 -6.79
CA TRP A 104 0.38 5.39 -6.42
C TRP A 104 -0.35 6.43 -7.24
N GLU A 105 -1.14 7.29 -6.59
CA GLU A 105 -1.94 8.32 -7.26
C GLU A 105 -1.48 9.72 -6.85
N PHE A 106 -1.12 10.55 -7.83
CA PHE A 106 -0.62 11.89 -7.60
C PHE A 106 -1.76 12.87 -7.31
N GLU A 107 -1.66 13.61 -6.20
CA GLU A 107 -2.65 14.61 -5.75
C GLU A 107 -4.08 14.03 -5.65
N ASN A 108 -4.22 12.75 -5.29
CA ASN A 108 -5.51 12.10 -5.11
C ASN A 108 -6.29 12.75 -3.96
N THR A 109 -7.53 13.14 -4.23
CA THR A 109 -8.42 13.79 -3.25
C THR A 109 -9.39 12.83 -2.57
N ASN A 110 -9.53 11.60 -3.05
CA ASN A 110 -10.56 10.67 -2.58
C ASN A 110 -9.90 9.49 -1.91
N LEU A 111 -10.10 9.35 -0.59
CA LEU A 111 -9.48 8.33 0.22
C LEU A 111 -10.46 7.35 0.84
N TYR A 112 -9.99 6.12 1.03
CA TYR A 112 -10.62 5.06 1.80
C TYR A 112 -9.79 4.75 3.04
N GLU A 113 -10.01 5.52 4.10
CA GLU A 113 -9.26 5.36 5.36
C GLU A 113 -9.79 4.16 6.13
N PHE A 114 -8.90 3.22 6.47
CA PHE A 114 -9.28 2.05 7.26
C PHE A 114 -9.68 2.47 8.67
N ASP A 115 -10.82 1.94 9.12
CA ASP A 115 -11.32 2.15 10.48
C ASP A 115 -10.96 0.94 11.35
N HIS A 116 -11.89 -0.01 11.51
CA HIS A 116 -11.67 -1.35 12.07
C HIS A 116 -12.68 -2.33 11.43
N ASP A 117 -12.56 -3.64 11.70
CA ASP A 117 -13.57 -4.66 11.34
C ASP A 117 -14.03 -4.68 9.87
N ASN A 118 -13.07 -4.56 8.93
CA ASN A 118 -13.33 -4.47 7.49
C ASN A 118 -14.26 -3.30 7.11
N LYS A 119 -14.11 -2.16 7.78
CA LYS A 119 -14.75 -0.89 7.45
C LYS A 119 -13.72 0.14 7.03
N TRP A 120 -14.06 0.91 6.00
CA TRP A 120 -13.30 2.04 5.50
C TRP A 120 -14.24 3.24 5.37
N THR A 121 -13.80 4.39 5.87
CA THR A 121 -14.51 5.66 5.70
C THR A 121 -14.05 6.33 4.41
N PHE A 122 -15.01 6.80 3.62
CA PHE A 122 -14.71 7.59 2.43
C PHE A 122 -14.46 9.04 2.83
N VAL A 123 -13.27 9.54 2.52
CA VAL A 123 -12.84 10.91 2.83
C VAL A 123 -12.52 11.64 1.54
N SER A 124 -13.08 12.84 1.37
CA SER A 124 -12.72 13.73 0.26
C SER A 124 -11.94 14.93 0.79
N LEU A 125 -10.69 15.07 0.34
CA LEU A 125 -9.76 16.12 0.75
C LEU A 125 -9.75 17.28 -0.25
N PRO A 126 -9.63 18.53 0.21
CA PRO A 126 -9.36 19.67 -0.66
C PRO A 126 -8.05 19.50 -1.45
N ILE A 127 -8.05 19.84 -2.74
CA ILE A 127 -6.86 19.74 -3.63
C ILE A 127 -5.61 20.45 -3.07
N LYS A 128 -5.81 21.51 -2.28
CA LYS A 128 -4.72 22.26 -1.63
C LYS A 128 -3.95 21.42 -0.59
N GLU A 129 -4.59 20.42 0.02
CA GLU A 129 -4.03 19.59 1.09
C GLU A 129 -3.19 18.44 0.51
N VAL A 130 -3.55 17.95 -0.67
CA VAL A 130 -2.87 16.83 -1.34
C VAL A 130 -1.85 17.28 -2.39
N LYS A 131 -1.64 18.60 -2.53
CA LYS A 131 -0.75 19.18 -3.54
C LYS A 131 0.68 18.63 -3.44
N GLY A 132 1.21 18.10 -4.53
CA GLY A 132 2.53 17.48 -4.61
C GLY A 132 2.67 16.14 -3.88
N GLN A 133 1.58 15.61 -3.29
CA GLN A 133 1.59 14.33 -2.61
C GLN A 133 1.31 13.19 -3.58
N TRP A 134 1.77 12.01 -3.19
CA TRP A 134 1.35 10.74 -3.77
C TRP A 134 0.62 9.94 -2.70
N THR A 135 -0.58 9.48 -3.02
CA THR A 135 -1.33 8.52 -2.20
C THR A 135 -0.89 7.12 -2.56
N GLN A 136 -0.38 6.36 -1.60
CA GLN A 136 -0.18 4.92 -1.73
C GLN A 136 -1.48 4.22 -1.32
N LYS A 137 -2.10 3.50 -2.25
CA LYS A 137 -3.24 2.61 -2.00
C LYS A 137 -2.77 1.17 -1.99
N VAL A 138 -2.95 0.49 -0.86
CA VAL A 138 -2.52 -0.90 -0.69
C VAL A 138 -3.74 -1.82 -0.76
N PHE A 139 -3.64 -2.85 -1.60
CA PHE A 139 -4.69 -3.85 -1.78
C PHE A 139 -4.23 -5.24 -1.36
N GLN A 140 -5.19 -6.07 -0.96
CA GLN A 140 -4.95 -7.45 -0.57
C GLN A 140 -4.72 -8.36 -1.79
N VAL A 141 -4.51 -9.66 -1.53
CA VAL A 141 -4.30 -10.69 -2.55
C VAL A 141 -5.44 -10.77 -3.58
N ASP A 142 -6.65 -10.37 -3.20
CA ASP A 142 -7.88 -10.35 -4.01
C ASP A 142 -8.27 -8.95 -4.53
N ASP A 143 -7.34 -7.99 -4.46
CA ASP A 143 -7.52 -6.58 -4.80
C ASP A 143 -8.57 -5.80 -3.98
N SER A 144 -9.12 -6.40 -2.90
CA SER A 144 -9.88 -5.66 -1.90
C SER A 144 -9.01 -4.60 -1.22
N PRO A 145 -9.58 -3.47 -0.77
CA PRO A 145 -8.82 -2.43 -0.09
C PRO A 145 -8.18 -2.98 1.19
N ARG A 146 -6.99 -2.47 1.50
CA ARG A 146 -6.32 -2.77 2.76
C ARG A 146 -6.17 -1.50 3.58
N TYR A 147 -5.39 -0.55 3.08
CA TYR A 147 -5.18 0.76 3.68
C TYR A 147 -4.61 1.70 2.63
N GLU A 148 -4.67 3.00 2.89
CA GLU A 148 -4.03 3.99 2.05
C GLU A 148 -3.60 5.22 2.84
N GLY A 149 -2.54 5.86 2.40
CA GLY A 149 -2.01 7.09 3.02
C GLY A 149 -1.43 8.00 1.97
N SER A 150 -1.38 9.30 2.24
CA SER A 150 -0.86 10.31 1.32
C SER A 150 0.24 11.15 1.95
N ALA A 151 1.32 11.33 1.20
CA ALA A 151 2.46 12.14 1.61
C ALA A 151 3.31 12.57 0.41
N THR A 152 4.27 13.45 0.65
CA THR A 152 5.25 13.84 -0.37
C THR A 152 6.48 12.94 -0.33
N TRP A 153 6.98 12.52 -1.48
CA TRP A 153 8.35 12.02 -1.59
C TRP A 153 9.37 13.12 -1.24
N VAL A 154 10.43 12.75 -0.54
CA VAL A 154 11.53 13.62 -0.11
C VAL A 154 12.81 13.16 -0.79
N HIS A 155 13.47 14.07 -1.51
CA HIS A 155 14.74 13.84 -2.21
C HIS A 155 15.78 14.83 -1.71
N VAL A 156 16.59 14.42 -0.72
CA VAL A 156 17.55 15.31 -0.05
C VAL A 156 18.76 14.52 0.43
N ASP A 157 19.95 15.12 0.36
CA ASP A 157 21.21 14.53 0.84
C ASP A 157 21.47 13.09 0.35
N GLY A 158 21.11 12.82 -0.91
CA GLY A 158 21.27 11.50 -1.55
C GLY A 158 20.23 10.46 -1.11
N LYS A 159 19.25 10.82 -0.28
CA LYS A 159 18.14 9.95 0.14
C LYS A 159 16.89 10.26 -0.67
N SER A 160 16.11 9.22 -0.95
CA SER A 160 14.81 9.30 -1.63
C SER A 160 13.81 8.44 -0.88
N TYR A 161 12.87 9.04 -0.16
CA TYR A 161 11.88 8.29 0.61
C TYR A 161 10.49 8.95 0.60
N TRP A 162 9.47 8.14 0.83
CA TRP A 162 8.10 8.56 1.09
C TRP A 162 7.66 8.00 2.43
N GLU A 163 6.96 8.80 3.24
CA GLU A 163 6.58 8.41 4.59
C GLU A 163 5.18 8.89 4.92
N SER A 164 4.31 7.98 5.37
CA SER A 164 2.92 8.28 5.75
C SER A 164 2.48 7.39 6.90
N THR A 165 1.68 7.96 7.80
CA THR A 165 1.00 7.21 8.86
C THR A 165 -0.46 6.97 8.49
N THR A 166 -0.92 5.73 8.56
CA THR A 166 -2.33 5.36 8.31
C THR A 166 -2.74 4.14 9.12
N ALA A 167 -4.01 4.08 9.50
CA ALA A 167 -4.60 2.86 10.05
C ALA A 167 -4.64 1.76 8.99
N ALA A 168 -4.52 0.51 9.43
CA ALA A 168 -4.51 -0.66 8.59
C ALA A 168 -5.03 -1.90 9.33
N PRO A 169 -5.60 -2.88 8.60
CA PRO A 169 -6.02 -4.15 9.18
C PRO A 169 -4.81 -4.95 9.67
N LEU A 170 -5.08 -5.80 10.66
CA LEU A 170 -4.09 -6.69 11.22
C LEU A 170 -3.50 -7.62 10.15
N PRO A 171 -2.17 -7.84 10.15
CA PRO A 171 -1.58 -8.88 9.32
C PRO A 171 -1.94 -10.27 9.86
N ARG A 172 -1.95 -11.29 8.99
CA ARG A 172 -2.27 -12.69 9.34
C ARG A 172 -1.51 -13.25 10.53
N ARG A 173 -0.25 -12.86 10.72
CA ARG A 173 0.57 -13.29 11.85
C ARG A 173 -0.01 -12.86 13.21
N GLU A 174 -0.82 -11.80 13.23
CA GLU A 174 -1.43 -11.23 14.43
C GLU A 174 -2.85 -11.79 14.61
N TYR A 175 -3.78 -11.52 13.68
CA TYR A 175 -5.21 -11.88 13.90
C TYR A 175 -5.48 -13.39 14.03
N THR A 176 -4.54 -14.25 13.63
CA THR A 176 -4.67 -15.72 13.82
C THR A 176 -4.11 -16.22 15.15
N LYS A 177 -3.47 -15.35 15.93
CA LYS A 177 -2.75 -15.69 17.17
C LYS A 177 -3.25 -14.92 18.38
N ARG A 178 -3.81 -13.73 18.15
CA ARG A 178 -4.27 -12.82 19.21
C ARG A 178 -5.47 -12.01 18.74
N SER A 179 -6.19 -11.46 19.70
CA SER A 179 -7.44 -10.71 19.52
C SER A 179 -7.60 -9.57 20.52
N ASP A 180 -6.48 -9.12 21.10
CA ASP A 180 -6.40 -8.09 22.14
C ASP A 180 -6.24 -6.67 21.59
N TYR A 181 -6.21 -6.53 20.26
CA TYR A 181 -6.29 -5.28 19.52
C TYR A 181 -6.83 -5.55 18.10
N ASN A 182 -7.22 -4.51 17.36
CA ASN A 182 -7.91 -4.64 16.08
C ASN A 182 -7.39 -3.73 14.96
N VAL A 183 -6.55 -2.74 15.27
CA VAL A 183 -5.99 -1.81 14.28
C VAL A 183 -4.47 -1.74 14.40
N THR A 184 -3.77 -1.66 13.26
CA THR A 184 -2.37 -1.25 13.24
C THR A 184 -2.30 0.18 12.69
N LEU A 185 -1.88 1.15 13.51
CA LEU A 185 -1.54 2.48 13.00
C LEU A 185 -0.10 2.41 12.49
N ARG A 186 0.05 2.39 11.16
CA ARG A 186 1.33 2.12 10.49
C ARG A 186 1.95 3.40 9.99
N THR A 187 3.13 3.75 10.50
CA THR A 187 4.01 4.71 9.86
C THR A 187 4.86 3.96 8.84
N ASN A 188 4.52 4.08 7.56
CA ASN A 188 5.19 3.41 6.47
C ASN A 188 6.22 4.33 5.85
N ARG A 189 7.47 3.89 5.74
CA ARG A 189 8.54 4.57 5.02
C ARG A 189 9.04 3.68 3.88
N HIS A 190 8.84 4.12 2.64
CA HIS A 190 9.44 3.51 1.45
C HIS A 190 10.69 4.30 1.09
N GLU A 191 11.87 3.70 1.20
CA GLU A 191 13.14 4.35 0.92
C GLU A 191 13.90 3.62 -0.19
N ILE A 192 14.31 4.35 -1.23
CA ILE A 192 15.13 3.81 -2.31
C ILE A 192 16.59 3.85 -1.87
N VAL A 193 17.26 2.70 -1.99
CA VAL A 193 18.67 2.52 -1.62
C VAL A 193 19.45 1.94 -2.79
N ALA A 194 20.79 1.95 -2.71
CA ALA A 194 21.65 1.59 -3.84
C ALA A 194 21.41 0.17 -4.40
N ASN A 195 21.04 -0.78 -3.55
CA ASN A 195 20.81 -2.18 -3.90
C ASN A 195 19.32 -2.59 -3.88
N GLY A 196 18.39 -1.64 -3.95
CA GLY A 196 16.96 -1.91 -3.97
C GLY A 196 16.16 -0.90 -3.15
N TRP A 197 15.29 -1.36 -2.26
CA TRP A 197 14.48 -0.47 -1.43
C TRP A 197 14.14 -1.08 -0.06
N ILE A 198 13.73 -0.23 0.86
CA ILE A 198 13.39 -0.59 2.23
C ILE A 198 11.94 -0.16 2.48
N HIS A 199 11.16 -1.05 3.09
CA HIS A 199 9.89 -0.71 3.71
C HIS A 199 10.05 -0.78 5.22
N ASP A 200 10.38 0.38 5.80
CA ASP A 200 10.55 0.56 7.23
C ASP A 200 9.22 0.97 7.84
N GLN A 201 8.89 0.40 9.00
CA GLN A 201 7.61 0.56 9.65
C GLN A 201 7.78 0.82 11.14
N ASP A 202 7.12 1.86 11.63
CA ASP A 202 6.87 2.07 13.05
C ASP A 202 5.36 1.98 13.28
N ASN A 203 4.95 0.89 13.93
CA ASN A 203 3.56 0.50 14.06
C ASN A 203 3.09 0.64 15.50
N ASP A 204 1.96 1.31 15.72
CA ASP A 204 1.22 1.17 16.97
C ASP A 204 0.14 0.08 16.82
N LYS A 205 0.06 -0.80 17.81
CA LYS A 205 -1.02 -1.78 17.97
C LYS A 205 -2.13 -1.11 18.75
N VAL A 206 -3.25 -0.85 18.10
CA VAL A 206 -4.32 0.00 18.63
C VAL A 206 -5.58 -0.82 18.87
N ILE A 207 -6.15 -0.62 20.06
CA ILE A 207 -7.52 -1.02 20.40
C ILE A 207 -8.40 0.17 20.04
N ARG A 208 -9.23 -0.01 19.02
CA ARG A 208 -10.18 0.99 18.54
C ARG A 208 -11.60 0.50 18.76
N ASP A 209 -12.48 1.39 19.19
CA ASP A 209 -13.92 1.16 19.22
C ASP A 209 -14.69 2.42 18.77
N ASP A 210 -15.98 2.29 18.45
CA ASP A 210 -16.78 3.38 17.88
C ASP A 210 -17.02 4.57 18.86
N VAL A 211 -16.75 4.40 20.16
CA VAL A 211 -17.21 5.35 21.21
C VAL A 211 -16.06 5.90 22.05
N LYS A 212 -15.02 5.11 22.30
CA LYS A 212 -13.89 5.45 23.14
C LYS A 212 -12.70 5.85 22.28
N GLU A 213 -11.84 6.65 22.90
CA GLU A 213 -10.55 6.99 22.34
C GLU A 213 -9.67 5.74 22.14
N ASP A 214 -8.88 5.77 21.08
CA ASP A 214 -7.90 4.75 20.77
C ASP A 214 -6.96 4.49 21.95
N VAL A 215 -6.70 3.21 22.23
CA VAL A 215 -5.70 2.79 23.22
C VAL A 215 -4.56 2.09 22.52
N VAL A 216 -3.35 2.66 22.64
CA VAL A 216 -2.13 2.01 22.18
C VAL A 216 -1.76 0.89 23.16
N LEU A 217 -1.80 -0.34 22.66
CA LEU A 217 -1.47 -1.55 23.41
C LEU A 217 0.04 -1.78 23.46
N ALA A 218 0.71 -1.61 22.31
CA ALA A 218 2.14 -1.80 22.16
C ALA A 218 2.64 -1.15 20.86
N GLN A 219 3.95 -1.04 20.72
CA GLN A 219 4.65 -0.62 19.50
C GLN A 219 5.39 -1.78 18.87
N GLU A 220 5.50 -1.78 17.55
CA GLU A 220 6.22 -2.77 16.76
C GLU A 220 7.09 -2.08 15.72
N LYS A 221 8.36 -2.47 15.65
CA LYS A 221 9.23 -2.13 14.53
C LYS A 221 9.08 -3.18 13.45
N GLY A 222 8.76 -2.76 12.24
CA GLY A 222 8.87 -3.56 11.02
C GLY A 222 10.02 -3.06 10.16
N HIS A 223 10.82 -3.98 9.64
CA HIS A 223 11.94 -3.66 8.76
C HIS A 223 12.01 -4.69 7.63
N ASN A 224 11.44 -4.33 6.48
CA ASN A 224 11.48 -5.16 5.29
C ASN A 224 12.53 -4.63 4.32
N THR A 225 13.41 -5.51 3.86
CA THR A 225 14.41 -5.18 2.85
C THR A 225 14.05 -5.84 1.54
N TYR A 226 14.19 -5.10 0.44
CA TYR A 226 14.05 -5.60 -0.92
C TYR A 226 15.42 -5.47 -1.58
N VAL A 227 16.24 -6.52 -1.52
CA VAL A 227 17.57 -6.53 -2.11
C VAL A 227 17.47 -7.04 -3.54
N LYS A 228 17.81 -6.17 -4.50
CA LYS A 228 17.69 -6.43 -5.93
C LYS A 228 18.56 -7.62 -6.33
N VAL A 229 17.98 -8.53 -7.10
CA VAL A 229 18.69 -9.62 -7.78
C VAL A 229 18.33 -9.62 -9.27
N GLU A 230 18.99 -10.47 -10.05
CA GLU A 230 18.71 -10.61 -11.48
C GLU A 230 17.26 -11.01 -11.71
N ASP A 231 16.60 -10.34 -12.66
CA ASP A 231 15.19 -10.58 -12.98
C ASP A 231 14.92 -12.04 -13.40
N SER A 232 15.94 -12.75 -13.90
CA SER A 232 15.88 -14.18 -14.24
C SER A 232 15.64 -15.10 -13.03
N GLU A 233 15.90 -14.65 -11.80
CA GLU A 233 15.53 -15.42 -10.61
C GLU A 233 14.01 -15.46 -10.41
N CYS A 234 13.28 -14.48 -10.95
CA CYS A 234 11.83 -14.33 -10.81
C CYS A 234 11.01 -14.82 -12.01
N VAL A 235 11.58 -15.59 -12.96
CA VAL A 235 10.88 -16.03 -14.19
C VAL A 235 9.53 -16.69 -13.89
N ALA A 236 9.43 -17.52 -12.85
CA ALA A 236 8.18 -18.18 -12.49
C ALA A 236 7.04 -17.18 -12.15
N ALA A 237 7.37 -16.06 -11.51
CA ALA A 237 6.39 -15.01 -11.21
C ALA A 237 6.02 -14.20 -12.46
N GLN A 238 6.99 -13.94 -13.34
CA GLN A 238 6.75 -13.26 -14.62
C GLN A 238 5.81 -14.09 -15.52
N ASP A 239 6.06 -15.40 -15.63
CA ASP A 239 5.22 -16.34 -16.37
C ASP A 239 3.82 -16.44 -15.77
N TYR A 240 3.71 -16.48 -14.44
CA TYR A 240 2.41 -16.42 -13.77
C TYR A 240 1.67 -15.14 -14.15
N TRP A 241 2.31 -13.98 -14.06
CA TRP A 241 1.67 -12.70 -14.38
C TRP A 241 1.14 -12.67 -15.81
N LYS A 242 1.99 -13.02 -16.77
CA LYS A 242 1.63 -13.06 -18.20
C LYS A 242 0.39 -13.92 -18.48
N ASN A 243 0.21 -15.00 -17.74
CA ASN A 243 -0.93 -15.91 -17.91
C ASN A 243 -2.18 -15.50 -17.12
N ASN A 244 -2.07 -14.63 -16.11
CA ASN A 244 -3.16 -14.33 -15.19
C ASN A 244 -3.58 -12.85 -15.20
N GLU A 245 -2.81 -11.95 -15.81
CA GLU A 245 -3.07 -10.51 -15.79
C GLU A 245 -4.46 -10.15 -16.32
N GLY A 246 -4.94 -10.85 -17.35
CA GLY A 246 -6.27 -10.62 -17.93
C GLY A 246 -7.40 -10.82 -16.92
N LYS A 247 -7.33 -11.88 -16.09
CA LYS A 247 -8.30 -12.10 -15.00
C LYS A 247 -8.22 -10.99 -13.96
N TRP A 248 -7.02 -10.59 -13.57
CA TRP A 248 -6.82 -9.54 -12.57
C TRP A 248 -7.23 -8.15 -13.07
N VAL A 249 -7.20 -7.89 -14.38
CA VAL A 249 -7.83 -6.70 -14.97
C VAL A 249 -9.33 -6.70 -14.66
N LEU A 250 -10.05 -7.81 -14.88
CA LEU A 250 -11.50 -7.87 -14.61
C LEU A 250 -11.83 -7.65 -13.13
N VAL A 251 -11.03 -8.26 -12.23
CA VAL A 251 -11.15 -8.06 -10.78
C VAL A 251 -10.94 -6.59 -10.42
N ARG A 252 -9.88 -5.95 -10.93
CA ARG A 252 -9.60 -4.53 -10.68
C ARG A 252 -10.71 -3.63 -11.22
N THR A 253 -11.19 -3.86 -12.44
CA THR A 253 -12.30 -3.10 -13.02
C THR A 253 -13.51 -3.11 -12.10
N LYS A 254 -13.86 -4.28 -11.53
CA LYS A 254 -14.99 -4.36 -10.61
C LYS A 254 -14.74 -3.62 -9.29
N TRP A 255 -13.53 -3.70 -8.73
CA TRP A 255 -13.17 -2.93 -7.55
C TRP A 255 -13.20 -1.42 -7.82
N ASP A 256 -12.73 -0.97 -8.99
CA ASP A 256 -12.80 0.44 -9.41
C ASP A 256 -14.25 0.93 -9.47
N GLU A 257 -15.20 0.10 -9.95
CA GLU A 257 -16.64 0.42 -9.86
C GLU A 257 -17.15 0.55 -8.42
N VAL A 258 -16.62 -0.24 -7.48
CA VAL A 258 -16.98 -0.15 -6.06
C VAL A 258 -16.44 1.15 -5.46
N PHE A 259 -15.17 1.47 -5.70
CA PHE A 259 -14.54 2.70 -5.21
C PHE A 259 -15.17 3.96 -5.82
N ALA A 260 -15.61 3.91 -7.08
CA ALA A 260 -16.29 5.02 -7.74
C ALA A 260 -17.65 5.39 -7.11
N ARG A 261 -18.16 4.59 -6.16
CA ARG A 261 -19.39 4.91 -5.41
C ARG A 261 -19.19 6.06 -4.43
N ASN A 262 -17.95 6.37 -4.03
CA ASN A 262 -17.60 7.47 -3.13
C ASN A 262 -18.42 7.46 -1.83
N LYS A 263 -18.49 6.29 -1.19
CA LYS A 263 -19.20 6.04 0.06
C LYS A 263 -18.36 5.15 0.94
N ASP A 264 -18.60 5.21 2.25
CA ASP A 264 -18.07 4.26 3.21
C ASP A 264 -18.26 2.83 2.71
N LEU A 265 -17.23 2.02 2.93
CA LEU A 265 -17.18 0.65 2.45
C LEU A 265 -17.05 -0.28 3.65
N THR A 266 -17.93 -1.26 3.72
CA THR A 266 -17.80 -2.36 4.67
C THR A 266 -17.84 -3.67 3.91
N LEU A 267 -16.91 -4.57 4.22
CA LEU A 267 -16.85 -5.87 3.58
C LEU A 267 -17.31 -6.99 4.51
N GLU A 268 -18.01 -7.97 3.94
CA GLU A 268 -18.22 -9.25 4.61
C GLU A 268 -16.89 -9.97 4.79
N GLU A 269 -16.65 -10.56 5.97
CA GLU A 269 -15.46 -11.39 6.16
C GLU A 269 -15.55 -12.65 5.27
N LYS A 270 -16.76 -13.21 5.15
CA LYS A 270 -17.05 -14.45 4.41
C LYS A 270 -18.42 -14.38 3.76
N VAL A 271 -18.50 -14.94 2.55
CA VAL A 271 -19.75 -15.31 1.88
C VAL A 271 -19.72 -16.83 1.71
N ASP A 272 -20.82 -17.51 2.02
CA ASP A 272 -20.91 -18.98 2.03
C ASP A 272 -19.70 -19.69 2.69
N ASN A 273 -19.30 -19.19 3.86
CA ASN A 273 -18.16 -19.69 4.66
C ASN A 273 -16.77 -19.63 3.96
N LYS A 274 -16.63 -18.81 2.91
CA LYS A 274 -15.36 -18.59 2.22
C LYS A 274 -15.04 -17.10 2.14
N VAL A 275 -13.75 -16.80 2.29
CA VAL A 275 -13.17 -15.46 2.07
C VAL A 275 -13.01 -15.21 0.56
N LEU A 276 -13.06 -13.95 0.12
CA LEU A 276 -13.09 -13.58 -1.31
C LEU A 276 -11.95 -14.20 -2.12
N PHE A 277 -10.71 -14.09 -1.64
CA PHE A 277 -9.57 -14.67 -2.35
C PHE A 277 -9.73 -16.18 -2.64
N LYS A 278 -10.37 -16.97 -1.77
CA LYS A 278 -10.55 -18.41 -2.04
C LYS A 278 -11.38 -18.66 -3.31
N TYR A 279 -12.30 -17.76 -3.64
CA TYR A 279 -13.05 -17.83 -4.89
C TYR A 279 -12.19 -17.34 -6.06
N LEU A 280 -11.54 -16.18 -5.93
CA LEU A 280 -10.77 -15.61 -7.03
C LEU A 280 -9.52 -16.44 -7.39
N PHE A 281 -8.96 -17.22 -6.47
CA PHE A 281 -7.87 -18.15 -6.77
C PHE A 281 -8.33 -19.53 -7.26
N ASP A 282 -9.63 -19.76 -7.42
CA ASP A 282 -10.14 -20.98 -8.08
C ASP A 282 -9.67 -20.99 -9.55
N LYS A 283 -9.09 -22.12 -9.98
CA LYS A 283 -8.51 -22.29 -11.32
C LYS A 283 -9.57 -22.54 -12.38
N GLU A 284 -10.74 -23.04 -11.99
CA GLU A 284 -11.79 -23.44 -12.91
C GLU A 284 -12.94 -22.43 -12.98
N LYS A 285 -13.11 -21.59 -11.95
CA LYS A 285 -14.18 -20.60 -11.85
C LYS A 285 -13.69 -19.15 -11.83
N TYR A 286 -14.63 -18.23 -11.99
CA TYR A 286 -14.40 -16.78 -11.90
C TYR A 286 -13.35 -16.32 -12.91
N LYS A 287 -13.60 -16.65 -14.18
CA LYS A 287 -12.73 -16.33 -15.32
C LYS A 287 -13.29 -15.17 -16.15
N THR A 288 -14.57 -14.83 -16.00
CA THR A 288 -15.22 -13.75 -16.73
C THR A 288 -15.83 -12.71 -15.80
N SER A 289 -16.15 -11.52 -16.32
CA SER A 289 -16.79 -10.45 -15.56
C SER A 289 -18.17 -10.85 -15.04
N GLU A 290 -18.93 -11.64 -15.79
CA GLU A 290 -20.26 -12.13 -15.39
C GLU A 290 -20.20 -13.01 -14.14
N GLU A 291 -19.08 -13.70 -13.91
CA GLU A 291 -18.84 -14.49 -12.70
C GLU A 291 -18.23 -13.66 -11.57
N ILE A 292 -17.25 -12.80 -11.90
CA ILE A 292 -16.46 -12.02 -10.94
C ILE A 292 -17.29 -10.89 -10.32
N ASN A 293 -18.08 -10.17 -11.13
CA ASN A 293 -18.82 -9.00 -10.70
C ASN A 293 -19.84 -9.31 -9.58
N PRO A 294 -20.74 -10.29 -9.73
CA PRO A 294 -21.68 -10.64 -8.66
C PRO A 294 -20.98 -11.23 -7.43
N LEU A 295 -19.83 -11.90 -7.61
CA LEU A 295 -19.03 -12.40 -6.50
C LEU A 295 -18.47 -11.24 -5.67
N ILE A 296 -17.78 -10.26 -6.27
CA ILE A 296 -17.23 -9.13 -5.51
C ILE A 296 -18.37 -8.33 -4.86
N GLU A 297 -19.48 -8.15 -5.58
CA GLU A 297 -20.66 -7.45 -5.05
C GLU A 297 -21.25 -8.14 -3.81
N SER A 298 -21.19 -9.48 -3.71
CA SER A 298 -21.72 -10.20 -2.55
C SER A 298 -20.89 -9.98 -1.27
N PHE A 299 -19.64 -9.53 -1.40
CA PHE A 299 -18.79 -9.17 -0.28
C PHE A 299 -18.95 -7.71 0.14
N VAL A 300 -19.56 -6.84 -0.68
CA VAL A 300 -19.79 -5.43 -0.34
C VAL A 300 -21.10 -5.32 0.42
N LYS A 301 -21.05 -4.87 1.69
CA LYS A 301 -22.26 -4.60 2.47
C LYS A 301 -23.02 -3.43 1.86
N LYS A 302 -24.35 -3.55 1.83
CA LYS A 302 -25.28 -2.57 1.27
C LYS A 302 -25.69 -1.53 2.30
#